data_AF-C1GVF4-F1
#
_entry.id   AF-C1GVF4-F1
#
_cell.length_a   1.000
_cell.length_b   1.000
_cell.length_c   1.000
_cell.angle_alpha   90.00
_cell.angle_beta   90.00
_cell.angle_gamma   90.00
#
_symmetry.space_group_name_H-M   'P 1'
#
loop_
_entity.id
_entity.type
_entity.pdbx_description
1 polymer ?
#
loop_
_entity_poly.entity_id
_entity_poly.type
_entity_poly.pdbx_seq_one_letter_code
_entity_poly.pdbx_strand_id
1 'polypeptide(L)'
;MAYTQAPLRRVYLIKDQSWTHRGYKITTPDELSCLYTVQTSSSHPEVILIRHLQPTPYNLPASFMSRLSRQFSLSGLLGHSENHQQPGSQINNDHVVATVNFHTFSSKIDISFSTNQAIVMKCPDAFSSARRFESLTPLGTLEWKRDRGALGSLVSSNLKLVDGGKRTVARYEKKSSMLSKENDVIALLVPELYGFLDIVVITCLATLEYKRTKNSAEDAIGSI
;
A
#
# COMPACT_ATOMS: atom_id res chain seq x y z
N MET A 1 -3.61 3.57 31.14
CA MET A 1 -3.19 4.56 30.11
C MET A 1 -2.62 3.81 28.92
N ALA A 2 -3.24 3.88 27.74
CA ALA A 2 -2.67 3.24 26.55
C ALA A 2 -1.56 4.16 26.01
N TYR A 3 -0.31 3.86 26.34
CA TYR A 3 0.83 4.50 25.71
C TYR A 3 0.77 4.20 24.21
N THR A 4 0.38 5.18 23.40
CA THR A 4 0.57 5.14 21.95
C THR A 4 2.06 5.23 21.69
N GLN A 5 2.71 4.08 21.52
CA GLN A 5 4.11 4.01 21.13
C GLN A 5 4.33 4.87 19.88
N ALA A 6 5.29 5.80 19.94
CA ALA A 6 5.66 6.61 18.80
C ALA A 6 6.17 5.69 17.68
N PRO A 7 5.74 5.89 16.42
CA PRO A 7 6.19 5.06 15.33
C PRO A 7 7.65 5.33 14.99
N LEU A 8 8.39 4.25 14.75
CA LEU A 8 9.80 4.28 14.40
C LEU A 8 10.00 4.66 12.93
N ARG A 9 9.03 4.32 12.07
CA ARG A 9 9.01 4.70 10.65
C ARG A 9 7.59 4.89 10.18
N ARG A 10 7.40 5.85 9.26
CA ARG A 10 6.14 6.10 8.56
C ARG A 10 6.40 6.16 7.06
N VAL A 11 5.44 5.67 6.29
CA VAL A 11 5.36 5.84 4.85
C VAL A 11 3.92 6.22 4.47
N TYR A 12 3.77 6.97 3.40
CA TYR A 12 2.47 7.38 2.90
C TYR A 12 2.02 6.49 1.76
N LEU A 13 0.75 6.10 1.80
CA LEU A 13 0.10 5.30 0.79
C LEU A 13 -0.80 6.20 -0.05
N ILE A 14 -0.39 6.41 -1.29
CA ILE A 14 -1.10 7.22 -2.27
C ILE A 14 -1.82 6.29 -3.24
N LYS A 15 -3.12 6.49 -3.40
CA LYS A 15 -3.95 5.71 -4.33
C LYS A 15 -3.88 6.34 -5.70
N ASP A 16 -3.41 5.60 -6.68
CA ASP A 16 -3.49 5.97 -8.08
C ASP A 16 -4.67 5.21 -8.71
N GLN A 17 -5.78 5.91 -8.93
CA GLN A 17 -6.98 5.30 -9.49
C GLN A 17 -7.33 5.97 -10.81
N SER A 18 -7.21 5.21 -11.89
CA SER A 18 -7.83 5.48 -13.17
C SER A 18 -9.01 4.52 -13.39
N TRP A 19 -9.74 4.69 -14.50
CA TRP A 19 -10.88 3.83 -14.83
C TRP A 19 -10.47 2.38 -15.09
N THR A 20 -9.28 2.17 -15.69
CA THR A 20 -8.79 0.84 -16.10
C THR A 20 -7.67 0.31 -15.22
N HIS A 21 -6.92 1.18 -14.57
CA HIS A 21 -5.77 0.82 -13.76
C HIS A 21 -5.93 1.38 -12.35
N ARG A 22 -5.78 0.51 -11.35
CA ARG A 22 -5.57 0.93 -9.97
C ARG A 22 -4.19 0.51 -9.54
N GLY A 23 -3.48 1.43 -8.91
CA GLY A 23 -2.20 1.18 -8.30
C GLY A 23 -2.06 1.94 -7.00
N TYR A 24 -0.97 1.67 -6.32
CA TYR A 24 -0.57 2.41 -5.15
C TYR A 24 0.86 2.87 -5.30
N LYS A 25 1.18 4.01 -4.71
CA LYS A 25 2.54 4.48 -4.52
C LYS A 25 2.79 4.62 -3.03
N ILE A 26 3.93 4.12 -2.58
CA ILE A 26 4.35 4.21 -1.19
C ILE A 26 5.53 5.16 -1.15
N THR A 27 5.35 6.31 -0.52
CA THR A 27 6.35 7.38 -0.49
C THR A 27 6.91 7.60 0.92
N THR A 28 8.05 8.27 0.96
CA THR A 28 8.56 8.89 2.19
C THR A 28 7.58 9.94 2.73
N PRO A 29 7.64 10.28 4.03
CA PRO A 29 6.77 11.29 4.64
C PRO A 29 6.93 12.72 4.08
N ASP A 30 8.07 13.03 3.46
CA ASP A 30 8.29 14.30 2.75
C ASP A 30 7.64 14.31 1.35
N GLU A 31 7.06 13.18 0.92
CA GLU A 31 6.47 12.97 -0.40
C GLU A 31 7.42 13.22 -1.57
N LEU A 32 8.74 13.24 -1.34
CA LEU A 32 9.73 13.49 -2.39
C LEU A 32 10.18 12.21 -3.10
N SER A 33 10.07 11.07 -2.42
CA SER A 33 10.66 9.81 -2.86
C SER A 33 9.62 8.70 -2.89
N CYS A 34 9.44 8.09 -4.06
CA CYS A 34 8.64 6.87 -4.21
C CYS A 34 9.49 5.64 -3.89
N LEU A 35 9.13 4.93 -2.82
CA LEU A 35 9.82 3.74 -2.35
C LEU A 35 9.28 2.47 -3.02
N TYR A 36 7.96 2.42 -3.24
CA TYR A 36 7.31 1.29 -3.88
C TYR A 36 6.19 1.73 -4.82
N THR A 37 6.01 0.96 -5.89
CA THR A 37 4.81 0.98 -6.72
C THR A 37 4.10 -0.36 -6.59
N VAL A 38 2.77 -0.31 -6.56
CA VAL A 38 1.93 -1.49 -6.49
C VAL A 38 1.01 -1.48 -7.69
N GLN A 39 1.06 -2.55 -8.46
CA GLN A 39 0.17 -2.78 -9.59
C GLN A 39 -0.96 -3.71 -9.14
N THR A 40 -2.19 -3.37 -9.52
CA THR A 40 -3.35 -4.24 -9.31
C THR A 40 -4.07 -4.43 -10.63
N SER A 41 -4.49 -5.66 -10.91
CA SER A 41 -5.30 -5.97 -12.09
C SER A 41 -6.75 -6.24 -11.68
N SER A 42 -7.69 -5.78 -12.51
CA SER A 42 -9.11 -6.10 -12.35
C SER A 42 -9.50 -7.43 -13.00
N SER A 43 -8.74 -7.88 -14.01
CA SER A 43 -9.05 -9.11 -14.77
C SER A 43 -8.52 -10.37 -14.09
N HIS A 44 -7.37 -10.24 -13.43
CA HIS A 44 -6.78 -11.28 -12.59
C HIS A 44 -6.55 -10.60 -11.24
N PRO A 45 -7.20 -11.06 -10.15
CA PRO A 45 -7.06 -10.42 -8.85
C PRO A 45 -5.64 -10.75 -8.33
N GLU A 46 -4.68 -9.99 -8.83
CA GLU A 46 -3.26 -10.08 -8.56
C GLU A 46 -2.77 -8.71 -8.09
N VAL A 47 -1.89 -8.71 -7.08
CA VAL A 47 -1.20 -7.51 -6.59
C VAL A 47 0.29 -7.74 -6.68
N ILE A 48 1.00 -6.86 -7.38
CA ILE A 48 2.45 -6.94 -7.55
C ILE A 48 3.08 -5.75 -6.84
N LEU A 49 3.99 -6.02 -5.89
CA LEU A 49 4.79 -5.01 -5.21
C LEU A 49 6.15 -4.88 -5.88
N ILE A 50 6.46 -3.67 -6.33
CA ILE A 50 7.74 -3.31 -6.94
C ILE A 50 8.42 -2.33 -6.00
N ARG A 51 9.67 -2.62 -5.62
CA ARG A 51 10.51 -1.69 -4.86
C ARG A 51 11.46 -0.95 -5.78
N HIS A 52 11.56 0.35 -5.58
CA HIS A 52 12.53 1.23 -6.25
C HIS A 52 13.81 1.30 -5.42
N LEU A 53 14.93 0.74 -5.93
CA LEU A 53 16.22 0.78 -5.22
C LEU A 53 16.83 2.19 -5.18
N GLN A 54 16.59 2.98 -6.23
CA GLN A 54 16.81 4.42 -6.20
C GLN A 54 15.43 5.07 -6.11
N PRO A 55 15.07 5.69 -4.97
CA PRO A 55 13.76 6.30 -4.85
C PRO A 55 13.55 7.33 -5.97
N THR A 56 12.49 7.13 -6.74
CA THR A 56 12.22 8.00 -7.88
C THR A 56 11.61 9.31 -7.36
N PRO A 57 11.96 10.47 -7.94
CA PRO A 57 11.30 11.73 -7.61
C PRO A 57 9.80 11.57 -7.76
N TYR A 58 9.07 11.73 -6.66
CA TYR A 58 7.63 11.65 -6.70
C TYR A 58 7.07 12.98 -7.19
N ASN A 59 6.77 13.05 -8.49
CA ASN A 59 6.01 14.16 -9.04
C ASN A 59 4.53 13.94 -8.70
N LEU A 60 4.01 14.71 -7.75
CA LEU A 60 2.56 14.84 -7.59
C LEU A 60 2.00 15.27 -8.96
N PRO A 61 0.99 14.59 -9.53
CA PRO A 61 0.44 15.00 -10.81
C PRO A 61 0.03 16.48 -10.74
N ALA A 62 0.60 17.30 -11.62
CA ALA A 62 0.35 18.74 -11.69
C ALA A 62 -1.13 19.08 -11.98
N SER A 63 -1.99 18.09 -12.22
CA SER A 63 -3.45 18.28 -12.22
C SER A 63 -3.99 18.78 -10.87
N PHE A 64 -3.20 18.75 -9.79
CA PHE A 64 -3.59 19.28 -8.48
C PHE A 64 -3.11 20.71 -8.17
N MET A 65 -2.23 21.29 -8.98
CA MET A 65 -1.57 22.58 -8.70
C MET A 65 -1.63 23.54 -9.89
N SER A 66 -2.76 23.62 -10.61
CA SER A 66 -2.94 24.71 -11.60
C SER A 66 -4.35 24.77 -12.22
N ARG A 67 -5.35 25.21 -11.45
CA ARG A 67 -6.40 26.07 -12.05
C ARG A 67 -6.07 27.57 -11.94
N LEU A 68 -4.99 27.94 -11.23
CA LEU A 68 -4.60 29.34 -11.06
C LEU A 68 -3.31 29.76 -11.78
N SER A 69 -2.55 28.86 -12.41
CA SER A 69 -1.37 29.28 -13.23
C SER A 69 -1.67 29.41 -14.72
N ARG A 70 -2.94 29.32 -15.13
CA ARG A 70 -3.36 29.48 -16.53
C ARG A 70 -3.30 30.93 -17.04
N GLN A 71 -2.71 31.86 -16.30
CA GLN A 71 -2.59 33.26 -16.71
C GLN A 71 -1.16 33.75 -16.97
N PHE A 72 -0.09 33.01 -16.63
CA PHE A 72 1.25 33.44 -17.03
C PHE A 72 2.18 32.24 -17.29
N SER A 73 2.37 31.90 -18.56
CA SER A 73 3.53 31.13 -19.01
C SER A 73 3.95 31.64 -20.36
N LEU A 74 4.95 32.52 -20.33
CA LEU A 74 5.65 33.14 -21.46
C LEU A 74 6.61 32.14 -22.14
N SER A 75 6.17 30.92 -22.39
CA SER A 75 7.00 29.92 -23.09
C SER A 75 7.02 30.10 -24.62
N GLY A 76 6.74 31.32 -25.08
CA GLY A 76 6.77 31.70 -26.50
C GLY A 76 8.02 32.46 -26.95
N LEU A 77 9.08 32.59 -26.13
CA LEU A 77 10.18 33.51 -26.48
C LEU A 77 11.62 32.97 -26.40
N LEU A 78 11.87 31.69 -26.14
CA LEU A 78 13.21 31.13 -26.35
C LEU A 78 13.15 29.88 -27.23
N GLY A 79 13.40 30.11 -28.51
CA GLY A 79 13.84 29.07 -29.43
C GLY A 79 15.25 28.63 -29.07
N HIS A 80 15.41 27.34 -28.79
CA HIS A 80 16.56 26.52 -29.16
C HIS A 80 16.10 25.07 -29.09
N SER A 81 15.58 24.61 -30.23
CA SER A 81 15.41 23.20 -30.55
C SER A 81 16.76 22.74 -31.08
N GLU A 82 17.56 22.07 -30.27
CA GLU A 82 18.54 21.09 -30.75
C GLU A 82 19.14 20.33 -29.56
N ASN A 83 19.26 19.02 -29.74
CA ASN A 83 19.74 18.00 -28.80
C ASN A 83 18.70 17.45 -27.81
N HIS A 84 17.79 16.64 -28.37
CA HIS A 84 17.40 15.38 -27.74
C HIS A 84 18.63 14.48 -27.53
N GLN A 85 19.45 14.79 -26.52
CA GLN A 85 20.15 13.74 -25.81
C GLN A 85 19.07 12.91 -25.13
N GLN A 86 18.80 11.71 -25.64
CA GLN A 86 18.19 10.65 -24.86
C GLN A 86 19.07 10.48 -23.61
N PRO A 87 18.64 10.89 -22.40
CA PRO A 87 19.37 10.54 -21.21
C PRO A 87 19.32 9.02 -21.13
N GLY A 88 20.49 8.42 -21.10
CA GLY A 88 20.70 6.98 -21.23
C GLY A 88 19.79 6.18 -20.34
N SER A 89 19.58 4.92 -20.75
CA SER A 89 18.95 3.86 -19.98
C SER A 89 19.25 4.03 -18.49
N GLN A 90 18.34 4.69 -17.77
CA GLN A 90 18.30 4.56 -16.34
C GLN A 90 18.19 3.07 -16.13
N ILE A 91 19.20 2.48 -15.52
CA ILE A 91 19.11 1.13 -15.01
C ILE A 91 17.97 1.22 -14.00
N ASN A 92 16.74 0.94 -14.45
CA ASN A 92 15.58 0.87 -13.58
C ASN A 92 15.86 -0.32 -12.69
N ASN A 93 16.49 -0.06 -11.55
CA ASN A 93 16.78 -1.03 -10.50
C ASN A 93 15.50 -1.35 -9.70
N ASP A 94 14.37 -1.34 -10.40
CA ASP A 94 13.08 -1.74 -9.89
C ASP A 94 13.07 -3.26 -9.86
N HIS A 95 12.76 -3.82 -8.69
CA HIS A 95 12.60 -5.26 -8.56
C HIS A 95 11.26 -5.61 -7.96
N VAL A 96 10.67 -6.67 -8.51
CA VAL A 96 9.49 -7.29 -7.92
C VAL A 96 9.89 -7.89 -6.57
N VAL A 97 9.22 -7.46 -5.53
CA VAL A 97 9.44 -7.95 -4.16
C VAL A 97 8.51 -9.12 -3.88
N ALA A 98 7.23 -8.97 -4.21
CA ALA A 98 6.22 -9.96 -3.93
C ALA A 98 5.00 -9.83 -4.85
N THR A 99 4.33 -10.97 -5.05
CA THR A 99 3.09 -11.10 -5.79
C THR A 99 2.02 -11.72 -4.89
N VAL A 100 0.80 -11.22 -4.97
CA VAL A 100 -0.35 -11.70 -4.21
C VAL A 100 -1.37 -12.34 -5.15
N ASN A 101 -1.84 -13.52 -4.80
CA ASN A 101 -2.94 -14.20 -5.47
C ASN A 101 -4.13 -14.37 -4.53
N PHE A 102 -5.32 -14.00 -5.01
CA PHE A 102 -6.56 -14.14 -4.25
C PHE A 102 -7.36 -15.36 -4.73
N HIS A 103 -7.92 -16.10 -3.78
CA HIS A 103 -8.80 -17.23 -4.07
C HIS A 103 -10.27 -16.79 -4.10
N THR A 104 -11.02 -17.15 -5.15
CA THR A 104 -12.43 -16.74 -5.32
C THR A 104 -13.38 -17.33 -4.27
N PHE A 105 -13.17 -18.59 -3.88
CA PHE A 105 -14.04 -19.32 -2.95
C PHE A 105 -13.42 -19.55 -1.57
N SER A 106 -12.35 -18.81 -1.26
CA SER A 106 -11.63 -18.96 0.01
C SER A 106 -11.27 -17.61 0.59
N SER A 107 -11.08 -17.56 1.91
CA SER A 107 -10.47 -16.41 2.59
C SER A 107 -8.94 -16.38 2.50
N LYS A 108 -8.36 -17.40 1.85
CA LYS A 108 -6.92 -17.54 1.63
C LYS A 108 -6.41 -16.49 0.65
N ILE A 109 -5.23 -15.99 0.97
CA ILE A 109 -4.45 -15.07 0.16
C ILE A 109 -3.02 -15.62 0.15
N ASP A 110 -2.51 -15.94 -1.02
CA ASP A 110 -1.14 -16.43 -1.15
C ASP A 110 -0.23 -15.29 -1.57
N ILE A 111 0.90 -15.13 -0.88
CA ILE A 111 1.91 -14.12 -1.18
C ILE A 111 3.21 -14.85 -1.46
N SER A 112 3.72 -14.68 -2.68
CA SER A 112 4.99 -15.24 -3.13
C SER A 112 6.03 -14.13 -3.22
N PHE A 113 7.15 -14.27 -2.52
CA PHE A 113 8.27 -13.33 -2.56
C PHE A 113 9.28 -13.74 -3.64
N SER A 114 10.00 -12.76 -4.20
CA SER A 114 11.08 -13.03 -5.15
C SER A 114 12.25 -13.81 -4.55
N THR A 115 12.30 -13.94 -3.23
CA THR A 115 13.25 -14.79 -2.48
C THR A 115 12.86 -16.27 -2.44
N ASN A 116 11.86 -16.71 -3.20
CA ASN A 116 11.28 -18.06 -3.17
C ASN A 116 10.64 -18.44 -1.82
N GLN A 117 10.38 -17.45 -0.96
CA GLN A 117 9.60 -17.63 0.26
C GLN A 117 8.13 -17.31 -0.02
N ALA A 118 7.23 -17.92 0.74
CA ALA A 118 5.81 -17.68 0.62
C ALA A 118 5.15 -17.49 1.97
N ILE A 119 4.12 -16.64 2.00
CA ILE A 119 3.25 -16.42 3.15
C ILE A 119 1.82 -16.70 2.70
N VAL A 120 1.07 -17.44 3.51
CA VAL A 120 -0.37 -17.63 3.29
C VAL A 120 -1.13 -16.89 4.38
N MET A 121 -1.94 -15.91 3.99
CA MET A 121 -2.83 -15.20 4.90
C MET A 121 -4.23 -15.82 4.87
N LYS A 122 -4.84 -16.02 6.04
CA LYS A 122 -6.19 -16.58 6.17
C LYS A 122 -6.99 -15.91 7.27
N CYS A 123 -8.32 -16.03 7.24
CA CYS A 123 -9.12 -15.76 8.42
C CYS A 123 -8.69 -16.72 9.56
N PRO A 124 -8.52 -16.25 10.80
CA PRO A 124 -8.36 -17.16 11.93
C PRO A 124 -9.66 -17.94 12.21
N ASP A 125 -10.81 -17.29 12.03
CA ASP A 125 -12.14 -17.84 12.29
C ASP A 125 -13.13 -17.39 11.20
N ALA A 126 -14.20 -18.15 10.95
CA ALA A 126 -15.16 -17.90 9.85
C ALA A 126 -15.82 -16.51 9.87
N PHE A 127 -16.02 -15.94 11.06
CA PHE A 127 -16.66 -14.63 11.25
C PHE A 127 -15.66 -13.46 11.36
N SER A 128 -14.35 -13.76 11.32
CA SER A 128 -13.33 -12.75 11.51
C SER A 128 -12.96 -12.07 10.19
N SER A 129 -12.93 -10.74 10.18
CA SER A 129 -12.33 -9.96 9.09
C SER A 129 -10.81 -9.84 9.22
N ALA A 130 -10.21 -10.51 10.22
CA ALA A 130 -8.77 -10.49 10.44
C ALA A 130 -8.04 -11.38 9.44
N ARG A 131 -6.76 -11.12 9.22
CA ARG A 131 -5.89 -11.93 8.37
C ARG A 131 -4.64 -12.31 9.15
N ARG A 132 -4.53 -13.60 9.47
CA ARG A 132 -3.42 -14.20 10.20
C ARG A 132 -2.49 -14.93 9.24
N PHE A 133 -1.19 -14.85 9.50
CA PHE A 133 -0.15 -15.51 8.75
C PHE A 133 1.11 -15.74 9.60
N GLU A 134 1.95 -16.69 9.20
CA GLU A 134 3.28 -16.86 9.78
C GLU A 134 4.25 -15.87 9.13
N SER A 135 4.94 -15.06 9.93
CA SER A 135 5.93 -14.13 9.42
C SER A 135 7.22 -14.86 9.03
N LEU A 136 7.89 -14.33 8.01
CA LEU A 136 9.27 -14.70 7.67
C LEU A 136 10.30 -14.08 8.65
N THR A 137 9.83 -13.26 9.59
CA THR A 137 10.67 -12.62 10.62
C THR A 137 10.54 -13.33 11.97
N PRO A 138 11.49 -13.13 12.91
CA PRO A 138 11.40 -13.64 14.28
C PRO A 138 10.19 -13.17 15.10
N LEU A 139 9.30 -12.32 14.55
CA LEU A 139 8.06 -11.91 15.21
C LEU A 139 7.02 -13.05 15.27
N GLY A 140 7.22 -14.14 14.52
CA GLY A 140 6.34 -15.31 14.51
C GLY A 140 5.00 -15.01 13.83
N THR A 141 3.90 -15.53 14.38
CA THR A 141 2.57 -15.33 13.83
C THR A 141 2.14 -13.86 13.91
N LEU A 142 1.72 -13.31 12.78
CA LEU A 142 1.20 -11.95 12.66
C LEU A 142 -0.27 -11.94 12.25
N GLU A 143 -1.01 -10.93 12.70
CA GLU A 143 -2.42 -10.78 12.38
C GLU A 143 -2.82 -9.33 12.11
N TRP A 144 -3.31 -9.05 10.91
CA TRP A 144 -4.00 -7.80 10.59
C TRP A 144 -5.44 -7.85 11.09
N LYS A 145 -5.83 -6.88 11.91
CA LYS A 145 -7.21 -6.72 12.38
C LYS A 145 -7.63 -5.25 12.42
N ARG A 146 -8.94 -4.98 12.45
CA ARG A 146 -9.48 -3.62 12.59
C ARG A 146 -8.95 -2.99 13.88
N ASP A 147 -8.44 -1.77 13.79
CA ASP A 147 -8.09 -1.00 14.98
C ASP A 147 -9.33 -0.26 15.50
N ARG A 148 -9.97 -0.84 16.51
CA ARG A 148 -11.22 -0.33 17.10
C ARG A 148 -11.03 0.92 17.99
N GLY A 149 -9.81 1.47 18.08
CA GLY A 149 -9.50 2.62 18.92
C GLY A 149 -9.83 2.41 20.41
N ALA A 150 -9.72 3.47 21.22
CA ALA A 150 -10.03 3.42 22.65
C ALA A 150 -11.54 3.30 22.95
N LEU A 151 -12.39 3.82 22.05
CA LEU A 151 -13.85 3.85 22.21
C LEU A 151 -14.58 2.67 21.53
N GLY A 152 -13.84 1.66 21.06
CA GLY A 152 -14.46 0.49 20.43
C GLY A 152 -15.15 0.77 19.09
N SER A 153 -14.89 1.92 18.45
CA SER A 153 -15.55 2.33 17.21
C SER A 153 -15.39 1.27 16.12
N LEU A 154 -16.50 0.64 15.77
CA LEU A 154 -16.61 -0.37 14.71
C LEU A 154 -16.42 0.21 13.31
N VAL A 155 -16.51 1.53 13.17
CA VAL A 155 -16.55 2.25 11.89
C VAL A 155 -15.15 2.60 11.38
N SER A 156 -14.11 2.37 12.19
CA SER A 156 -12.73 2.62 11.78
C SER A 156 -12.28 1.63 10.68
N SER A 157 -11.89 2.18 9.53
CA SER A 157 -11.22 1.44 8.47
C SER A 157 -9.72 1.22 8.73
N ASN A 158 -9.21 1.70 9.87
CA ASN A 158 -7.82 1.52 10.26
C ASN A 158 -7.54 0.06 10.59
N LEU A 159 -6.32 -0.38 10.34
CA LEU A 159 -5.85 -1.72 10.65
C LEU A 159 -4.64 -1.63 11.57
N LYS A 160 -4.47 -2.67 12.39
CA LYS A 160 -3.25 -2.91 13.14
C LYS A 160 -2.75 -4.32 12.89
N LEU A 161 -1.44 -4.43 12.76
CA LEU A 161 -0.73 -5.69 12.68
C LEU A 161 -0.24 -6.03 14.09
N VAL A 162 -0.68 -7.17 14.61
CA VAL A 162 -0.26 -7.66 15.93
C VAL A 162 0.55 -8.93 15.82
N ASP A 163 1.48 -9.14 16.73
CA ASP A 163 2.21 -10.40 16.91
C ASP A 163 1.46 -11.38 17.83
N GLY A 164 2.01 -12.59 17.99
CA GLY A 164 1.47 -13.61 18.90
C GLY A 164 1.37 -13.16 20.37
N GLY A 165 2.21 -12.21 20.79
CA GLY A 165 2.14 -11.53 22.09
C GLY A 165 1.06 -10.44 22.17
N LYS A 166 0.26 -10.26 21.11
CA LYS A 166 -0.76 -9.20 20.96
C LYS A 166 -0.18 -7.78 20.97
N ARG A 167 1.14 -7.63 20.84
CA ARG A 167 1.79 -6.32 20.68
C ARG A 167 1.52 -5.83 19.26
N THR A 168 1.21 -4.54 19.13
CA THR A 168 1.04 -3.92 17.80
C THR A 168 2.41 -3.62 17.21
N VAL A 169 2.71 -4.16 16.04
CA VAL A 169 4.00 -4.01 15.36
C VAL A 169 3.94 -3.07 14.17
N ALA A 170 2.75 -2.90 13.58
CA ALA A 170 2.50 -1.92 12.53
C ALA A 170 1.04 -1.45 12.55
N ARG A 171 0.77 -0.31 11.91
CA ARG A 171 -0.57 0.28 11.76
C ARG A 171 -0.78 0.76 10.33
N TYR A 172 -2.00 0.61 9.85
CA TYR A 172 -2.51 1.32 8.69
C TYR A 172 -3.59 2.28 9.16
N GLU A 173 -3.37 3.56 8.91
CA GLU A 173 -4.30 4.64 9.20
C GLU A 173 -4.90 5.11 7.89
N LYS A 174 -6.19 4.81 7.69
CA LYS A 174 -6.96 5.39 6.63
C LYS A 174 -7.30 6.82 7.03
N LYS A 175 -6.82 7.80 6.26
CA LYS A 175 -7.21 9.18 6.45
C LYS A 175 -8.50 9.40 5.66
N SER A 176 -9.63 9.37 6.36
CA SER A 176 -10.91 9.76 5.78
C SER A 176 -11.08 11.26 5.95
N SER A 177 -10.82 12.04 4.91
CA SER A 177 -11.39 13.36 4.85
C SER A 177 -11.66 13.73 3.41
N MET A 178 -12.93 13.97 3.10
CA MET A 178 -13.29 14.68 1.88
C MET A 178 -12.74 16.11 1.88
N LEU A 179 -12.32 16.64 3.05
CA LEU A 179 -11.81 17.99 3.22
C LEU A 179 -10.28 18.09 3.38
N SER A 180 -9.64 17.15 4.09
CA SER A 180 -8.19 17.07 4.21
C SER A 180 -7.67 16.02 3.21
N LYS A 181 -6.88 16.48 2.25
CA LYS A 181 -6.24 15.65 1.22
C LYS A 181 -5.07 14.84 1.81
N GLU A 182 -5.25 14.29 3.00
CA GLU A 182 -4.22 13.53 3.69
C GLU A 182 -4.11 12.14 3.07
N ASN A 183 -2.88 11.73 2.83
CA ASN A 183 -2.56 10.38 2.38
C ASN A 183 -2.78 9.37 3.51
N ASP A 184 -3.17 8.15 3.15
CA ASP A 184 -3.22 7.05 4.11
C ASP A 184 -1.78 6.78 4.63
N VAL A 185 -1.65 6.28 5.85
CA VAL A 185 -0.33 6.10 6.49
C VAL A 185 -0.11 4.64 6.87
N ILE A 186 1.06 4.10 6.54
CA ILE A 186 1.56 2.85 7.13
C ILE A 186 2.67 3.21 8.11
N ALA A 187 2.51 2.81 9.36
CA ALA A 187 3.45 3.12 10.44
C ALA A 187 4.02 1.83 11.06
N LEU A 188 5.35 1.76 11.17
CA LEU A 188 6.06 0.68 11.86
C LEU A 188 6.31 1.08 13.32
N LEU A 189 6.03 0.15 14.24
CA LEU A 189 6.19 0.34 15.69
C LEU A 189 7.32 -0.54 16.28
N VAL A 190 7.95 -1.39 15.48
CA VAL A 190 9.10 -2.20 15.90
C VAL A 190 10.34 -1.82 15.09
N PRO A 191 11.55 -1.98 15.67
CA PRO A 191 12.79 -1.75 14.93
C PRO A 191 12.78 -2.55 13.63
N GLU A 192 13.28 -1.94 12.56
CA GLU A 192 13.23 -2.53 11.24
C GLU A 192 14.13 -3.76 11.17
N LEU A 193 13.51 -4.93 11.15
CA LEU A 193 14.14 -6.16 10.69
C LEU A 193 14.25 -6.08 9.16
N TYR A 194 15.34 -6.59 8.58
CA TYR A 194 15.54 -6.59 7.13
C TYR A 194 14.29 -7.10 6.39
N GLY A 195 13.78 -6.32 5.44
CA GLY A 195 12.61 -6.68 4.64
C GLY A 195 11.26 -6.61 5.37
N PHE A 196 11.20 -6.22 6.64
CA PHE A 196 9.92 -6.16 7.37
C PHE A 196 8.95 -5.14 6.78
N LEU A 197 9.43 -4.00 6.28
CA LEU A 197 8.59 -3.03 5.59
C LEU A 197 7.90 -3.65 4.37
N ASP A 198 8.59 -4.53 3.61
CA ASP A 198 8.00 -5.19 2.45
C ASP A 198 6.82 -6.06 2.86
N ILE A 199 7.02 -6.88 3.90
CA ILE A 199 6.00 -7.77 4.45
C ILE A 199 4.80 -6.93 4.91
N VAL A 200 5.05 -5.84 5.65
CA VAL A 200 3.98 -4.97 6.15
C VAL A 200 3.21 -4.34 5.00
N VAL A 201 3.89 -3.76 4.01
CA VAL A 201 3.25 -3.11 2.85
C VAL A 201 2.43 -4.12 2.07
N ILE A 202 3.01 -5.26 1.68
CA ILE A 202 2.31 -6.22 0.83
C ILE A 202 1.13 -6.89 1.55
N THR A 203 1.30 -7.29 2.81
CA THR A 203 0.22 -7.93 3.58
C THR A 203 -0.90 -6.94 3.93
N CYS A 204 -0.56 -5.67 4.16
CA CYS A 204 -1.55 -4.61 4.35
C CYS A 204 -2.38 -4.43 3.08
N LEU A 205 -1.73 -4.26 1.92
CA LEU A 205 -2.41 -4.05 0.66
C LEU A 205 -3.21 -5.27 0.20
N ALA A 206 -2.68 -6.46 0.40
CA ALA A 206 -3.40 -7.71 0.21
C ALA A 206 -4.70 -7.75 1.03
N THR A 207 -4.64 -7.30 2.30
CA THR A 207 -5.82 -7.21 3.16
C THR A 207 -6.83 -6.17 2.68
N LEU A 208 -6.36 -5.05 2.11
CA LEU A 208 -7.22 -3.99 1.58
C LEU A 208 -7.89 -4.40 0.25
N GLU A 209 -7.12 -4.96 -0.68
CA GLU A 209 -7.64 -5.41 -1.99
C GLU A 209 -8.54 -6.64 -1.87
N TYR A 210 -8.25 -7.60 -0.98
CA TYR A 210 -9.15 -8.76 -0.78
C TYR A 210 -10.56 -8.34 -0.38
N LYS A 211 -10.70 -7.33 0.51
CA LYS A 211 -12.02 -6.83 0.91
C LYS A 211 -12.79 -6.26 -0.26
N ARG A 212 -12.09 -5.64 -1.20
CA ARG A 212 -12.69 -5.05 -2.39
C ARG A 212 -13.12 -6.12 -3.39
N THR A 213 -12.26 -7.09 -3.69
CA THR A 213 -12.60 -8.19 -4.62
C THR A 213 -13.80 -8.97 -4.12
N LYS A 214 -13.88 -9.21 -2.81
CA LYS A 214 -15.06 -9.83 -2.18
C LYS A 214 -16.33 -9.00 -2.37
N ASN A 215 -16.30 -7.70 -2.09
CA ASN A 215 -17.48 -6.84 -2.28
C ASN A 215 -17.93 -6.82 -3.76
N SER A 216 -17.00 -6.73 -4.70
CA SER A 216 -17.33 -6.76 -6.14
C SER A 216 -17.91 -8.10 -6.60
N ALA A 217 -17.46 -9.22 -6.02
CA ALA A 217 -18.03 -10.54 -6.30
C ALA A 217 -19.43 -10.70 -5.69
N GLU A 218 -19.65 -10.20 -4.47
CA GLU A 218 -20.98 -10.19 -3.83
C GLU A 218 -21.98 -9.33 -4.63
N ASP A 219 -21.56 -8.15 -5.11
CA ASP A 219 -22.38 -7.27 -5.96
C ASP A 219 -22.74 -7.95 -7.30
N ALA A 220 -21.81 -8.71 -7.89
CA ALA A 220 -22.03 -9.44 -9.14
C ALA A 220 -22.98 -10.63 -8.98
N ILE A 221 -22.90 -11.35 -7.86
CA ILE A 221 -23.80 -12.49 -7.55
C ILE A 221 -25.20 -11.99 -7.18
N GLY A 222 -25.31 -10.85 -6.49
CA GLY A 222 -26.58 -10.24 -6.10
C GLY A 222 -27.37 -9.59 -7.24
N SER A 223 -26.81 -9.52 -8.45
CA SER A 223 -27.45 -8.94 -9.63
C SER A 223 -28.05 -9.97 -10.60
N ILE A 224 -28.20 -11.23 -10.18
CA ILE A 224 -28.91 -12.30 -10.91
C ILE A 224 -30.23 -12.58 -10.19
#